data_AF-A0A2D8PID1-F1
#
_entry.id   AF-A0A2D8PID1-F1
#
_cell.length_a   1.000
_cell.length_b   1.000
_cell.length_c   1.000
_cell.angle_alpha   90.00
_cell.angle_beta   90.00
_cell.angle_gamma   90.00
#
_symmetry.space_group_name_H-M   'P 1'
#
loop_
_entity.id
_entity.type
_entity.pdbx_description
1 polymer ?
#
loop_
_entity_poly.entity_id
_entity_poly.type
_entity_poly.pdbx_seq_one_letter_code
_entity_poly.pdbx_strand_id
1 'polypeptide(L)'
;MLELLHWIFNLIYMVVIAKVVLSFIVPLAGRNPHPLLLQFNLIINQITEPVFAPIRRYTTFNRLDFSPFVVILVLAAIRGKLGV
;
A
#
# COMPACT_ATOMS: atom_id res chain seq x y z
N MET A 1 -15.60 9.40 -18.10
CA MET A 1 -14.27 8.74 -18.19
C MET A 1 -13.30 9.26 -17.14
N LEU A 2 -13.15 10.60 -16.98
CA LEU A 2 -12.30 11.18 -15.92
C LEU A 2 -12.76 10.80 -14.49
N GLU A 3 -14.06 10.78 -14.22
CA GLU A 3 -14.60 10.34 -12.91
C GLU A 3 -14.18 8.91 -12.53
N LEU A 4 -14.18 7.99 -13.50
CA LEU A 4 -13.73 6.61 -13.27
C LEU A 4 -12.24 6.59 -12.91
N LEU A 5 -11.44 7.42 -13.56
CA LEU A 5 -10.01 7.54 -13.30
C LEU A 5 -9.75 8.08 -11.88
N HIS A 6 -10.48 9.11 -11.44
CA HIS A 6 -10.42 9.60 -10.06
C HIS A 6 -10.75 8.50 -9.05
N TRP A 7 -11.82 7.74 -9.30
CA TRP A 7 -12.21 6.61 -8.46
C TRP A 7 -11.12 5.54 -8.38
N ILE A 8 -10.49 5.19 -9.50
CA ILE A 8 -9.38 4.23 -9.54
C ILE A 8 -8.20 4.74 -8.71
N PHE A 9 -7.79 6.00 -8.89
CA PHE A 9 -6.69 6.57 -8.10
C PHE A 9 -7.02 6.55 -6.60
N ASN A 10 -8.21 6.99 -6.21
CA ASN A 10 -8.65 6.99 -4.81
C ASN A 10 -8.63 5.58 -4.20
N LEU A 11 -9.08 4.58 -4.96
CA LEU A 11 -9.05 3.18 -4.51
C LEU A 11 -7.61 2.69 -4.31
N ILE A 12 -6.71 2.99 -5.25
CA ILE A 12 -5.28 2.63 -5.12
C ILE A 12 -4.68 3.31 -3.90
N TYR A 13 -4.92 4.62 -3.71
CA TYR A 13 -4.46 5.33 -2.51
C TYR A 13 -4.97 4.68 -1.23
N MET A 14 -6.25 4.33 -1.18
CA MET A 14 -6.85 3.67 -0.01
C MET A 14 -6.15 2.35 0.33
N VAL A 15 -5.87 1.51 -0.67
CA VAL A 15 -5.17 0.24 -0.47
C VAL A 15 -3.73 0.46 0.01
N VAL A 16 -3.01 1.42 -0.58
CA VAL A 16 -1.63 1.74 -0.17
C VAL A 16 -1.59 2.27 1.26
N ILE A 17 -2.52 3.14 1.64
CA ILE A 17 -2.66 3.61 3.02
C ILE A 17 -3.01 2.47 3.98
N ALA A 18 -3.94 1.58 3.60
CA ALA A 18 -4.26 0.39 4.40
C ALA A 18 -3.01 -0.46 4.64
N LYS A 19 -2.16 -0.64 3.61
CA LYS A 19 -0.90 -1.37 3.72
C LYS A 19 0.10 -0.70 4.67
N VAL A 20 0.20 0.63 4.65
CA VAL A 20 1.01 1.39 5.63
C VAL A 20 0.46 1.18 7.04
N VAL A 21 -0.83 1.34 7.26
CA VAL A 21 -1.44 1.17 8.58
C VAL A 21 -1.23 -0.25 9.12
N LEU A 22 -1.47 -1.27 8.28
CA LEU A 22 -1.30 -2.68 8.66
C LEU A 22 0.16 -3.05 8.97
N SER A 23 1.15 -2.40 8.32
CA SER A 23 2.56 -2.65 8.62
C SER A 23 2.94 -2.21 10.04
N PHE A 24 2.22 -1.26 10.63
CA PHE A 24 2.37 -0.87 12.05
C PHE A 24 1.46 -1.68 12.97
N ILE A 25 0.20 -1.91 12.61
CA ILE A 25 -0.77 -2.60 13.48
C ILE A 25 -0.42 -4.08 13.68
N VAL A 26 -0.04 -4.81 12.62
CA VAL A 26 0.21 -6.26 12.72
C VAL A 26 1.35 -6.58 13.71
N PRO A 27 2.51 -5.90 13.68
CA PRO A 27 3.54 -6.09 14.70
C PRO A 27 3.09 -5.74 16.12
N LEU A 28 2.24 -4.72 16.29
CA LEU A 28 1.72 -4.30 17.60
C LEU A 28 0.74 -5.32 18.21
N ALA A 29 0.11 -6.17 17.39
CA ALA A 29 -0.81 -7.20 17.86
C ALA A 29 -0.13 -8.37 18.61
N GLY A 30 1.20 -8.40 18.67
CA GLY A 30 1.96 -9.35 19.48
C GLY A 30 1.96 -10.77 18.93
N ARG A 31 2.02 -11.78 19.82
CA ARG A 31 2.22 -13.19 19.46
C ARG A 31 0.99 -13.87 18.85
N ASN A 32 -0.22 -13.45 19.23
CA ASN A 32 -1.48 -14.08 18.81
C ASN A 32 -2.46 -13.04 18.24
N PRO A 33 -2.17 -12.46 17.06
CA PRO A 33 -3.05 -11.50 16.42
C PRO A 33 -4.40 -12.13 16.05
N HIS A 34 -5.47 -11.33 16.09
CA HIS A 34 -6.81 -11.78 15.74
C HIS A 34 -6.86 -12.29 14.27
N PRO A 35 -7.54 -13.42 13.98
CA PRO A 35 -7.56 -14.00 12.63
C PRO A 35 -8.02 -13.04 11.54
N LEU A 36 -9.01 -12.18 11.84
CA LEU A 36 -9.49 -11.16 10.89
C LEU A 36 -8.38 -10.17 10.49
N LEU A 37 -7.55 -9.73 11.44
CA LEU A 37 -6.44 -8.81 11.15
C LEU A 37 -5.44 -9.46 10.18
N LEU A 38 -5.13 -10.74 10.40
CA LEU A 38 -4.24 -11.49 9.51
C LEU A 38 -4.85 -11.65 8.11
N GLN A 39 -6.15 -11.96 8.02
CA GLN A 39 -6.84 -12.07 6.74
C GLN A 39 -6.84 -10.75 5.96
N PHE A 40 -7.15 -9.63 6.61
CA PHE A 40 -7.06 -8.31 5.98
C PHE A 40 -5.63 -8.01 5.51
N ASN A 41 -4.62 -8.28 6.34
CA ASN A 41 -3.22 -8.12 5.95
C ASN A 41 -2.86 -8.97 4.72
N LEU A 42 -3.30 -10.23 4.67
CA LEU A 42 -3.06 -11.10 3.52
C LEU A 42 -3.70 -10.55 2.23
N ILE A 43 -4.96 -10.10 2.30
CA ILE A 43 -5.67 -9.55 1.13
C ILE A 43 -4.95 -8.30 0.63
N ILE A 44 -4.63 -7.36 1.52
CA ILE A 44 -3.93 -6.13 1.15
C ILE A 44 -2.53 -6.42 0.60
N ASN A 45 -1.81 -7.41 1.16
CA ASN A 45 -0.53 -7.85 0.62
C ASN A 45 -0.70 -8.38 -0.80
N GLN A 46 -1.66 -9.27 -1.07
CA GLN A 46 -1.86 -9.82 -2.41
C GLN A 46 -2.14 -8.74 -3.46
N ILE A 47 -2.88 -7.69 -3.10
CA ILE A 47 -3.18 -6.56 -4.01
C ILE A 47 -1.93 -5.70 -4.25
N THR A 48 -1.14 -5.44 -3.20
CA THR A 48 0.00 -4.51 -3.27
C THR A 48 1.29 -5.16 -3.77
N GLU A 49 1.47 -6.47 -3.55
CA GLU A 49 2.71 -7.20 -3.83
C GLU A 49 3.19 -7.13 -5.29
N PRO A 50 2.31 -7.22 -6.32
CA PRO A 50 2.75 -7.10 -7.71
C PRO A 50 3.46 -5.77 -8.01
N VAL A 51 3.09 -4.71 -7.29
CA VAL A 51 3.67 -3.37 -7.45
C VAL A 51 4.86 -3.17 -6.50
N PHE A 52 4.77 -3.67 -5.27
CA PHE A 52 5.77 -3.40 -4.24
C PHE A 52 6.98 -4.32 -4.36
N ALA A 53 6.79 -5.61 -4.65
CA ALA A 53 7.86 -6.60 -4.68
C ALA A 53 9.06 -6.21 -5.58
N PRO A 54 8.87 -5.66 -6.79
CA PRO A 54 9.98 -5.25 -7.65
C PRO A 54 10.83 -4.10 -7.08
N ILE A 55 10.21 -3.17 -6.35
CA ILE A 55 10.87 -1.98 -5.81
C ILE A 55 11.39 -2.19 -4.38
N ARG A 56 10.81 -3.17 -3.66
CA ARG A 56 11.06 -3.40 -2.23
C ARG A 56 12.52 -3.62 -1.87
N ARG A 57 13.29 -4.22 -2.78
CA ARG A 57 14.73 -4.44 -2.62
C ARG A 57 15.56 -3.16 -2.49
N TYR A 58 15.03 -2.02 -2.95
CA TYR A 58 15.68 -0.71 -2.89
C TYR A 58 15.11 0.21 -1.82
N THR A 59 13.92 -0.11 -1.30
CA THR A 59 13.14 0.76 -0.42
C THR A 59 12.98 0.19 0.99
N THR A 60 13.38 -1.05 1.24
CA THR A 60 13.33 -1.65 2.58
C THR A 60 14.63 -1.41 3.32
N PHE A 61 14.53 -0.74 4.47
CA PHE A 61 15.64 -0.55 5.40
C PHE A 61 15.35 -1.31 6.68
N ASN A 62 16.13 -2.36 6.93
CA ASN A 62 15.98 -3.25 8.08
C ASN A 62 14.58 -3.91 8.11
N ARG A 63 13.67 -3.44 8.97
CA ARG A 63 12.28 -3.93 9.09
C ARG A 63 11.22 -2.95 8.57
N LEU A 64 11.64 -1.78 8.09
CA LEU A 64 10.74 -0.75 7.58
C LEU A 64 10.73 -0.79 6.05
N ASP A 65 9.57 -1.04 5.49
CA ASP A 65 9.33 -1.04 4.04
C ASP A 65 8.81 0.33 3.60
N PHE A 66 9.63 1.09 2.85
CA PHE A 66 9.24 2.38 2.28
C PHE A 66 8.64 2.27 0.86
N SER A 67 8.43 1.06 0.34
CA SER A 67 7.72 0.84 -0.95
C SER A 67 6.38 1.57 -1.03
N PRO A 68 5.52 1.58 0.03
CA PRO A 68 4.27 2.32 -0.02
C PRO A 68 4.47 3.83 -0.25
N PHE A 69 5.49 4.43 0.37
CA PHE A 69 5.81 5.85 0.18
C PHE A 69 6.24 6.14 -1.25
N VAL A 70 7.12 5.30 -1.82
CA VAL A 70 7.54 5.44 -3.21
C VAL A 70 6.34 5.33 -4.16
N VAL A 71 5.42 4.40 -3.91
CA VAL A 71 4.22 4.24 -4.73
C VAL A 71 3.30 5.46 -4.60
N ILE A 72 3.11 6.02 -3.40
CA ILE A 72 2.36 7.27 -3.21
C ILE A 72 2.97 8.41 -4.04
N LEU A 73 4.30 8.57 -4.02
CA LEU A 73 4.98 9.62 -4.79
C LEU A 73 4.81 9.44 -6.30
N VAL A 74 4.95 8.21 -6.79
CA VAL A 74 4.76 7.88 -8.22
C VAL A 74 3.31 8.14 -8.63
N LEU A 75 2.33 7.71 -7.83
CA LEU A 75 0.92 7.96 -8.09
C LEU A 75 0.60 9.45 -8.08
N ALA A 76 1.18 10.23 -7.16
CA ALA A 76 0.98 11.67 -7.10
C ALA A 76 1.54 12.36 -8.35
N ALA A 77 2.72 11.95 -8.81
CA ALA A 77 3.32 12.47 -10.03
C ALA A 77 2.48 12.14 -11.28
N ILE A 78 2.02 10.89 -11.39
CA ILE A 78 1.15 10.45 -12.50
C ILE A 78 -0.17 11.24 -12.48
N ARG A 79 -0.81 11.33 -11.32
CA ARG A 79 -2.07 12.05 -11.13
C ARG A 79 -1.94 13.53 -11.52
N GLY A 80 -0.89 14.20 -11.04
CA GLY A 80 -0.62 15.60 -11.40
C GLY A 80 -0.34 15.82 -12.89
N LYS A 81 0.29 14.86 -13.58
CA LYS A 81 0.47 14.91 -15.05
C LYS A 81 -0.82 14.69 -15.83
N LEU A 82 -1.72 13.86 -15.30
CA LEU A 82 -3.01 13.56 -15.92
C LEU A 82 -4.08 14.62 -15.65
N GLY A 83 -3.86 15.53 -14.69
CA GLY A 83 -4.79 16.60 -14.35
C GLY A 83 -6.09 16.09 -13.68
N VAL A 84 -5.98 14.97 -12.95
CA VAL A 84 -7.05 14.34 -12.17
C VAL A 84 -6.67 14.22 -10.70
#